data_AF-A0A0D3J0M3-F1
#
_entry.id   AF-A0A0D3J0M3-F1
#
_cell.length_a   1.000
_cell.length_b   1.000
_cell.length_c   1.000
_cell.angle_alpha   90.00
_cell.angle_beta   90.00
_cell.angle_gamma   90.00
#
_symmetry.space_group_name_H-M   'P 1'
#
loop_
_entity.id
_entity.type
_entity.pdbx_description
1 polymer ?
#
loop_
_entity_poly.entity_id
_entity_poly.type
_entity_poly.pdbx_seq_one_letter_code
_entity_poly.pdbx_strand_id
1 'polypeptide(L)'
;GPFLIVAPLSTLPHWKREVAAWARLHAVLFHGNKAARDALVRFEWAVPPPGCRWPSHEPTGKQGAPLGWCGTPRFDVCITSYEMLVACAEIFRSVERWAYVVVDEA
;
A
#
# COMPACT_ATOMS: atom_id res chain seq x y z
N GLY A 1 5.32 1.37 -12.20
CA GLY A 1 5.17 0.10 -11.46
C GLY A 1 5.53 0.38 -10.02
N PRO A 2 4.83 -0.22 -9.04
CA PRO A 2 4.96 0.17 -7.64
C PRO A 2 6.37 -0.18 -7.10
N PHE A 3 6.93 0.76 -6.34
CA PHE A 3 8.23 0.63 -5.66
C PHE A 3 7.99 0.41 -4.16
N LEU A 4 8.73 -0.51 -3.55
CA LEU A 4 8.68 -0.77 -2.11
C LEU A 4 9.94 -0.20 -1.45
N ILE A 5 9.78 0.63 -0.43
CA ILE A 5 10.87 1.13 0.41
C ILE A 5 10.67 0.54 1.81
N VAL A 6 11.67 -0.19 2.29
CA VAL A 6 11.71 -0.79 3.62
C VAL A 6 12.82 -0.11 4.40
N ALA A 7 12.48 0.54 5.51
CA ALA A 7 13.44 1.30 6.31
C ALA A 7 13.09 1.26 7.80
N PRO A 8 14.03 1.63 8.70
CA PRO A 8 13.73 1.79 10.12
C PRO A 8 12.56 2.74 10.39
N LEU A 9 11.78 2.47 11.44
CA LEU A 9 10.59 3.29 11.78
C LEU A 9 10.94 4.78 11.97
N SER A 10 12.13 5.08 12.50
CA SER A 10 12.65 6.43 12.71
C SER A 10 12.89 7.20 11.40
N THR A 11 13.21 6.52 10.30
CA THR A 11 13.57 7.15 9.03
C THR A 11 12.39 7.25 8.05
N LEU A 12 11.27 6.54 8.29
CA LEU A 12 10.10 6.59 7.39
C LEU A 12 9.57 8.02 7.10
N PRO A 13 9.47 8.93 8.09
CA PRO A 13 9.01 10.30 7.82
C PRO A 13 9.97 11.07 6.92
N HIS A 14 11.28 10.78 7.04
CA HIS A 14 12.31 11.36 6.18
C HIS A 14 12.15 10.85 4.75
N TRP A 15 12.06 9.53 4.56
CA TRP A 15 11.79 8.92 3.24
C TRP A 15 10.56 9.52 2.57
N LYS A 16 9.45 9.66 3.30
CA LYS A 16 8.22 10.27 2.77
C LYS A 16 8.45 11.71 2.30
N ARG A 17 9.19 12.50 3.09
CA ARG A 17 9.51 13.89 2.76
C ARG A 17 10.38 13.97 1.50
N GLU A 18 11.43 13.17 1.43
CA GLU A 18 12.35 13.19 0.29
C GLU A 18 11.64 12.75 -1.00
N VAL A 19 10.85 11.67 -0.97
CA VAL A 19 10.08 11.25 -2.16
C VAL A 19 9.15 12.35 -2.64
N ALA A 20 8.47 13.05 -1.73
CA ALA A 20 7.57 14.16 -2.07
C ALA A 20 8.31 15.42 -2.56
N ALA A 21 9.52 15.67 -2.06
CA ALA A 21 10.31 16.84 -2.41
C ALA A 21 11.03 16.69 -3.76
N TRP A 22 11.59 15.51 -4.02
CA TRP A 22 12.48 15.28 -5.18
C TRP A 22 11.77 14.63 -6.36
N ALA A 23 10.65 13.95 -6.14
CA ALA A 23 9.94 13.23 -7.19
C ALA A 23 8.45 13.59 -7.23
N ARG A 24 7.87 13.52 -8.44
CA ARG A 24 6.41 13.67 -8.65
C ARG A 24 5.73 12.30 -8.60
N LEU A 25 5.95 11.56 -7.52
CA LEU A 25 5.43 10.19 -7.33
C LEU A 25 4.39 10.17 -6.21
N HIS A 26 3.33 9.38 -6.39
CA HIS A 26 2.36 9.15 -5.34
C HIS A 26 2.93 8.17 -4.30
N ALA A 27 3.38 8.73 -3.17
CA ALA A 27 4.00 7.97 -2.08
C ALA A 27 3.05 7.76 -0.90
N VAL A 28 2.84 6.52 -0.50
CA VAL A 28 2.06 6.12 0.66
C VAL A 28 2.97 5.59 1.77
N LEU A 29 2.62 5.91 3.01
CA LEU A 29 3.32 5.43 4.20
C LEU A 29 2.47 4.34 4.87
N PHE A 30 2.88 3.08 4.71
CA PHE A 30 2.25 1.93 5.34
C PHE A 30 2.77 1.77 6.77
N HIS A 31 2.14 2.49 7.69
CA HIS A 31 2.44 2.47 9.11
C HIS A 31 1.18 2.87 9.90
N GLY A 32 1.18 2.57 11.20
CA GLY A 32 0.14 3.00 12.13
C GLY A 32 -0.68 1.84 12.67
N ASN A 33 -1.82 2.15 13.29
CA ASN A 33 -2.71 1.15 13.88
C ASN A 33 -3.50 0.37 12.82
N LYS A 34 -4.23 -0.67 13.25
CA LYS A 34 -5.00 -1.52 12.33
C LYS A 34 -6.01 -0.72 11.50
N ALA A 35 -6.72 0.22 12.10
CA ALA A 35 -7.72 1.03 11.40
C ALA A 35 -7.12 1.89 10.28
N ALA A 36 -5.95 2.52 10.54
CA ALA A 36 -5.24 3.30 9.54
C ALA A 36 -4.80 2.42 8.35
N ARG A 37 -4.32 1.21 8.64
CA ARG A 37 -3.90 0.25 7.61
C ARG A 37 -5.09 -0.27 6.80
N ASP A 38 -6.19 -0.63 7.46
CA ASP A 38 -7.40 -1.09 6.78
C ASP A 38 -7.94 -0.01 5.82
N ALA A 39 -7.92 1.27 6.24
CA ALA A 39 -8.28 2.39 5.38
C ALA A 39 -7.32 2.53 4.19
N LEU A 40 -6.01 2.50 4.45
CA LEU A 40 -4.99 2.61 3.41
C LEU A 40 -5.12 1.48 2.38
N VAL A 41 -5.31 0.23 2.83
CA VAL A 41 -5.53 -0.91 1.94
C VAL A 41 -6.81 -0.73 1.10
N ARG A 42 -7.91 -0.28 1.72
CA ARG A 42 -9.18 -0.06 1.02
C ARG A 42 -9.06 0.98 -0.09
N PHE A 43 -8.31 2.06 0.12
CA PHE A 43 -8.23 3.17 -0.84
C PHE A 43 -7.05 3.08 -1.81
N GLU A 44 -5.94 2.43 -1.42
CA GLU A 44 -4.69 2.47 -2.19
C GLU A 44 -4.32 1.12 -2.84
N TRP A 45 -4.65 -0.01 -2.19
CA TRP A 45 -4.29 -1.35 -2.69
C TRP A 45 -5.25 -1.89 -3.75
N ALA A 46 -6.53 -1.49 -3.70
CA ALA A 46 -7.54 -1.99 -4.61
C ALA A 46 -7.83 -0.98 -5.74
N VAL A 47 -7.48 -1.37 -6.96
CA VAL A 47 -8.08 -0.83 -8.19
C VAL A 47 -9.03 -1.88 -8.73
N PRO A 48 -10.35 -1.62 -8.79
CA PRO A 48 -11.26 -2.52 -9.47
C PRO A 48 -10.89 -2.58 -10.96
N PRO A 49 -10.92 -3.77 -11.59
CA PRO A 49 -10.59 -3.90 -13.01
C PRO A 49 -11.49 -3.01 -13.88
N PRO A 50 -11.01 -2.55 -15.05
CA PRO A 50 -11.79 -1.70 -15.94
C PRO A 50 -13.13 -2.37 -16.29
N GLY A 51 -14.23 -1.70 -15.96
CA GLY A 51 -15.60 -2.23 -16.09
C GLY A 51 -16.31 -2.48 -14.75
N CYS A 52 -15.57 -2.62 -13.65
CA CYS A 52 -16.14 -2.73 -12.31
C CYS A 52 -16.28 -1.34 -11.67
N ARG A 53 -17.53 -0.89 -11.44
CA ARG A 53 -17.83 0.35 -10.71
C ARG A 53 -17.54 0.12 -9.22
N TRP A 54 -16.82 1.04 -8.58
CA TRP A 54 -16.66 1.03 -7.12
C TRP A 54 -18.03 0.99 -6.44
N PRO A 55 -18.26 0.11 -5.44
CA PRO A 55 -19.51 0.12 -4.69
C PRO A 55 -19.70 1.50 -4.05
N SER A 56 -20.72 2.24 -4.50
CA SER A 56 -21.04 3.56 -3.96
C SER A 56 -21.55 3.53 -2.52
N HIS A 57 -21.91 2.34 -2.02
CA HIS A 57 -22.36 2.12 -0.66
C HIS A 57 -21.43 1.15 0.09
N GLU A 58 -21.23 1.47 1.37
CA GLU A 58 -20.58 0.59 2.33
C GLU A 58 -21.36 -0.74 2.42
N PRO A 59 -20.70 -1.90 2.40
CA PRO A 59 -21.39 -3.18 2.44
C PRO A 59 -21.98 -3.41 3.84
N THR A 60 -23.21 -2.94 4.05
CA THR A 60 -24.08 -3.39 5.15
C THR A 60 -24.49 -4.84 4.87
N GLY A 61 -23.63 -5.79 5.20
CA GLY A 61 -23.98 -7.20 5.09
C GLY A 61 -22.77 -8.11 5.15
N LYS A 62 -22.84 -9.09 6.07
CA LYS A 62 -21.96 -10.25 6.12
C LYS A 62 -22.17 -11.12 4.86
N GLN A 63 -21.51 -10.78 3.76
CA GLN A 63 -21.38 -11.65 2.59
C GLN A 63 -19.96 -11.54 2.06
N GLY A 64 -19.47 -12.66 1.52
CA GLY A 64 -18.07 -13.02 1.37
C GLY A 64 -17.19 -12.01 0.65
N ALA A 65 -15.88 -12.22 0.83
CA ALA A 65 -14.76 -11.40 0.37
C ALA A 65 -15.07 -10.54 -0.87
N PRO A 66 -14.89 -9.20 -0.79
CA PRO A 66 -15.14 -8.36 -1.94
C PRO A 66 -14.12 -8.71 -3.02
N LEU A 67 -14.65 -9.23 -4.13
CA LEU A 67 -14.18 -9.01 -5.50
C LEU A 67 -12.66 -8.83 -5.65
N GLY A 68 -11.98 -9.92 -6.05
CA GLY A 68 -10.71 -9.90 -6.79
C GLY A 68 -9.74 -8.78 -6.44
N TRP A 69 -8.86 -9.04 -5.47
CA TRP A 69 -7.62 -8.31 -5.25
C TRP A 69 -6.68 -8.58 -6.44
N CYS A 70 -6.97 -7.95 -7.57
CA CYS A 70 -6.28 -8.12 -8.84
C CYS A 70 -6.25 -6.73 -9.48
N GLY A 71 -5.29 -5.92 -9.06
CA GLY A 71 -5.13 -4.57 -9.55
C GLY A 71 -3.76 -4.04 -9.19
N THR A 72 -3.15 -3.33 -10.14
CA THR A 72 -1.99 -2.48 -9.85
C THR A 72 -2.37 -1.48 -8.77
N PRO A 73 -1.57 -1.30 -7.70
CA PRO A 73 -1.89 -0.32 -6.68
C PRO A 73 -1.98 1.09 -7.24
N ARG A 74 -2.72 1.98 -6.56
CA ARG A 74 -2.86 3.41 -6.97
C ARG A 74 -1.67 4.28 -6.60
N PHE A 75 -0.75 3.74 -5.82
CA PHE A 75 0.48 4.42 -5.43
C PHE A 75 1.64 4.00 -6.32
N ASP A 76 2.58 4.93 -6.48
CA ASP A 76 3.86 4.65 -7.12
C ASP A 76 4.85 4.09 -6.11
N VAL A 77 4.86 4.60 -4.87
CA VAL A 77 5.83 4.20 -3.84
C VAL A 77 5.10 3.84 -2.55
N CYS A 78 5.39 2.66 -2.00
CA CYS A 78 5.00 2.29 -0.64
C CYS A 78 6.23 2.31 0.27
N ILE A 79 6.13 3.08 1.35
CA ILE A 79 7.15 3.20 2.39
C ILE A 79 6.65 2.43 3.61
N THR A 80 7.43 1.48 4.14
CA THR A 80 7.04 0.66 5.30
C THR A 80 8.25 0.34 6.18
N SER A 81 8.00 -0.07 7.42
CA SER A 81 9.05 -0.67 8.26
C SER A 81 9.18 -2.18 8.04
N TYR A 82 10.28 -2.76 8.49
CA TYR A 82 10.52 -4.20 8.50
C TYR A 82 9.44 -4.97 9.26
N GLU A 83 9.08 -4.48 10.45
CA GLU A 83 8.07 -5.11 11.29
C GLU A 83 6.71 -5.12 10.60
N MET A 84 6.37 -4.01 9.93
CA MET A 84 5.11 -3.91 9.21
C MET A 84 5.07 -4.81 7.96
N LEU A 85 6.18 -4.93 7.24
CA LEU A 85 6.29 -5.82 6.10
C LEU A 85 6.06 -7.28 6.50
N VAL A 86 6.69 -7.72 7.60
CA VAL A 86 6.54 -9.09 8.11
C VAL A 86 5.13 -9.31 8.68
N ALA A 87 4.64 -8.38 9.51
CA ALA A 87 3.32 -8.51 10.14
C ALA A 87 2.15 -8.50 9.15
N CYS A 88 2.32 -7.86 7.98
CA CYS A 88 1.29 -7.70 6.96
C CYS A 88 1.71 -8.30 5.61
N ALA A 89 2.54 -9.34 5.61
CA ALA A 89 3.14 -9.91 4.39
C ALA A 89 2.12 -10.25 3.28
N GLU A 90 0.94 -10.76 3.65
CA GLU A 90 -0.11 -11.11 2.69
C GLU A 90 -0.65 -9.89 1.91
N ILE A 91 -0.68 -8.71 2.52
CA ILE A 91 -1.07 -7.47 1.84
C ILE A 91 -0.01 -7.09 0.80
N PHE A 92 1.28 -7.21 1.13
CA PHE A 92 2.36 -6.91 0.19
C PHE A 92 2.48 -7.95 -0.93
N ARG A 93 2.14 -9.22 -0.65
CA ARG A 93 2.04 -10.32 -1.62
C ARG A 93 0.86 -10.19 -2.57
N SER A 94 -0.20 -9.50 -2.17
CA SER A 94 -1.35 -9.25 -3.05
C SER A 94 -1.00 -8.35 -4.26
N VAL A 95 0.12 -7.63 -4.19
CA VAL A 95 0.65 -6.87 -5.32
C VAL A 95 1.35 -7.84 -6.28
N GLU A 96 0.78 -8.02 -7.48
CA GLU A 96 1.25 -8.98 -8.50
C GLU A 96 2.75 -8.85 -8.80
N ARG A 97 3.25 -7.60 -8.90
CA ARG A 97 4.66 -7.33 -9.15
C ARG A 97 5.11 -6.00 -8.56
N TRP A 98 6.15 -6.05 -7.73
CA TRP A 98 6.96 -4.89 -7.36
C TRP A 98 8.02 -4.63 -8.42
N ALA A 99 8.17 -3.37 -8.82
CA ALA A 99 9.18 -3.00 -9.83
C ALA A 99 10.59 -3.01 -9.22
N TYR A 100 10.73 -2.45 -8.02
CA TYR A 100 11.96 -2.46 -7.23
C TYR A 100 11.64 -2.51 -5.75
N VAL A 101 12.61 -2.99 -4.99
CA VAL A 101 12.64 -2.94 -3.53
C VAL A 101 13.90 -2.20 -3.10
N VAL A 102 13.74 -1.17 -2.29
CA VAL A 102 14.83 -0.43 -1.64
C VAL A 102 14.82 -0.81 -0.17
N VAL A 103 15.98 -1.19 0.34
CA VAL A 103 16.17 -1.61 1.73
C VAL A 103 17.20 -0.67 2.34
N ASP A 104 16.78 0.10 3.34
CA ASP A 104 17.62 1.06 4.06
C ASP A 104 18.29 0.39 5.26
N GLU A 105 19.55 0.75 5.52
CA GLU A 105 20.40 0.15 6.57
C GLU A 105 20.53 -1.39 6.48
N ALA A 106 20.82 -1.90 5.27
CA ALA A 106 21.01 -3.33 4.98
C ALA A 106 22.34 -3.91 5.48
#